data_AF-A0AA40P3G4-F1
#
_entry.id   AF-A0AA40P3G4-F1
#
_cell.length_a   1.000
_cell.length_b   1.000
_cell.length_c   1.000
_cell.angle_alpha   90.00
_cell.angle_beta   90.00
_cell.angle_gamma   90.00
#
_symmetry.space_group_name_H-M   'P 1'
#
loop_
_entity.id
_entity.type
_entity.pdbx_description
1 polymer ?
#
loop_
_entity_poly.entity_id
_entity_poly.type
_entity_poly.pdbx_seq_one_letter_code
_entity_poly.pdbx_strand_id
1 'polypeptide(L)'
;MKISKSQVVLSSLMRFMHMLFGLLGWMGAALILGLHLRSELQPFLSLILASGLGVIAMIVHEGGHYLGARLHRMPVLMMRFAAVEVQVRRRNWRIRWSPQVKDRRLGGYVMAAANLELPPRQQMLWVVLMGPMANLLVGLASWGGWLVH
;
A
#
# COMPACT_ATOMS: atom_id res chain seq x y z
N MET A 1 -6.62 -3.32 29.12
CA MET A 1 -5.69 -2.29 28.60
C MET A 1 -6.47 -0.99 28.45
N LYS A 2 -6.24 0.04 29.29
CA LYS A 2 -6.96 1.33 29.19
C LYS A 2 -6.33 2.16 28.07
N ILE A 3 -7.07 2.38 26.98
CA ILE A 3 -6.64 3.28 25.90
C ILE A 3 -6.72 4.71 26.42
N SER A 4 -5.64 5.48 26.36
CA SER A 4 -5.64 6.87 26.82
C SER A 4 -6.35 7.77 25.81
N LYS A 5 -6.98 8.87 26.26
CA LYS A 5 -7.61 9.86 25.36
C LYS A 5 -6.61 10.38 24.30
N SER A 6 -5.34 10.53 24.67
CA SER A 6 -4.26 10.94 23.75
C SER A 6 -4.03 9.93 22.61
N GLN A 7 -4.06 8.62 22.89
CA GLN A 7 -3.93 7.58 21.86
C GLN A 7 -5.10 7.60 20.87
N VAL A 8 -6.32 7.88 21.35
CA VAL A 8 -7.50 8.01 20.48
C VAL A 8 -7.32 9.20 19.53
N VAL A 9 -6.97 10.39 20.06
CA VAL A 9 -6.75 11.60 19.27
C VAL A 9 -5.65 11.38 18.22
N LEU A 10 -4.51 10.81 18.61
CA LEU A 10 -3.41 10.52 17.69
C LEU A 10 -3.83 9.56 16.58
N SER A 11 -4.54 8.47 16.91
CA SER A 11 -5.01 7.50 15.92
C SER A 11 -6.03 8.10 14.94
N SER A 12 -6.85 9.06 15.40
CA SER A 12 -7.81 9.77 14.56
C SER A 12 -7.10 10.76 13.64
N LEU A 13 -6.12 11.50 14.16
CA LEU A 13 -5.30 12.42 13.37
C LEU A 13 -4.53 11.67 12.27
N MET A 14 -3.85 10.57 12.62
CA MET A 14 -3.12 9.76 11.63
C MET A 14 -4.05 9.22 10.53
N ARG A 15 -5.26 8.77 10.91
CA ARG A 15 -6.26 8.32 9.94
C ARG A 15 -6.74 9.45 9.04
N PHE A 16 -6.97 10.64 9.61
CA PHE A 16 -7.35 11.82 8.84
C PHE A 16 -6.26 12.22 7.85
N MET A 17 -5.00 12.29 8.29
CA MET A 17 -3.85 12.58 7.42
C MET A 17 -3.70 11.55 6.30
N HIS A 18 -3.85 10.26 6.62
CA HIS A 18 -3.78 9.20 5.62
C HIS A 18 -4.90 9.33 4.57
N MET A 19 -6.13 9.62 4.99
CA MET A 19 -7.25 9.87 4.07
C MET A 19 -7.00 11.13 3.22
N LEU A 20 -6.51 12.21 3.82
CA LEU A 20 -6.22 13.45 3.12
C LEU A 20 -5.13 13.27 2.06
N PHE A 21 -4.01 12.64 2.40
CA PHE A 21 -2.94 12.35 1.44
C PHE A 21 -3.38 11.40 0.33
N GLY A 22 -4.19 10.39 0.67
CA GLY A 22 -4.79 9.50 -0.33
C GLY A 22 -5.69 10.25 -1.32
N LEU A 23 -6.54 11.14 -0.82
CA LEU A 23 -7.42 11.97 -1.65
C LEU A 23 -6.62 12.93 -2.54
N LEU A 24 -5.65 13.64 -1.97
CA LEU A 24 -4.79 14.56 -2.71
C LEU A 24 -4.00 13.84 -3.80
N GLY A 25 -3.44 12.67 -3.50
CA GLY A 25 -2.72 11.85 -4.47
C GLY A 25 -3.63 11.37 -5.61
N TRP A 26 -4.84 10.91 -5.28
CA TRP A 26 -5.82 10.47 -6.26
C TRP A 26 -6.31 11.61 -7.16
N MET A 27 -6.64 12.77 -6.57
CA MET A 27 -7.02 13.98 -7.31
C MET A 27 -5.89 14.48 -8.21
N GLY A 28 -4.65 14.49 -7.70
CA GLY A 28 -3.48 14.87 -8.48
C GLY A 28 -3.26 13.95 -9.68
N ALA A 29 -3.35 12.62 -9.49
CA ALA A 29 -3.25 11.65 -10.57
C ALA A 29 -4.37 11.84 -11.61
N ALA A 30 -5.61 12.03 -11.17
CA ALA A 30 -6.74 12.29 -12.07
C ALA A 30 -6.55 13.58 -12.88
N LEU A 31 -6.07 14.66 -12.25
CA LEU A 31 -5.78 15.92 -12.94
C LEU A 31 -4.68 15.76 -13.99
N ILE A 32 -3.55 15.14 -13.62
CA ILE A 32 -2.43 14.91 -14.55
C ILE A 32 -2.90 14.08 -15.76
N LEU A 33 -3.63 12.99 -15.51
CA LEU A 33 -4.20 12.15 -16.57
C LEU A 33 -5.20 12.92 -17.43
N GLY A 34 -6.09 13.71 -16.81
CA GLY A 34 -7.08 14.52 -17.52
C GLY A 34 -6.45 15.55 -18.46
N LEU A 35 -5.32 16.15 -18.08
CA LEU A 35 -4.57 17.09 -18.92
C LEU A 35 -3.88 16.42 -20.12
N HIS A 36 -3.55 15.13 -20.03
CA HIS A 36 -2.82 14.40 -21.08
C HIS A 36 -3.71 13.57 -22.00
N LEU A 37 -4.86 13.08 -21.52
CA LEU A 37 -5.79 12.27 -22.30
C LEU A 37 -6.60 13.15 -23.24
N ARG A 38 -6.43 13.04 -24.57
CA ARG A 38 -7.32 13.73 -25.53
C ARG A 38 -8.55 12.86 -25.81
N SER A 39 -9.60 13.02 -25.02
CA SER A 39 -10.86 12.27 -25.17
C SER A 39 -12.05 13.10 -24.70
N GLU A 40 -13.18 12.97 -25.40
CA GLU A 40 -14.48 13.57 -25.02
C GLU A 40 -14.97 13.11 -23.62
N LEU A 41 -14.48 11.96 -23.14
CA LEU A 41 -14.81 11.37 -21.83
C LEU A 41 -13.78 11.70 -20.74
N GLN A 42 -12.94 12.72 -20.97
CA GLN A 42 -11.80 13.15 -20.14
C GLN A 42 -12.02 13.11 -18.62
N PRO A 43 -13.12 13.65 -18.04
CA PRO A 43 -13.26 13.62 -16.58
C PRO A 43 -13.54 12.21 -16.07
N PHE A 44 -14.33 11.40 -16.78
CA PHE A 44 -14.65 10.04 -16.33
C PHE A 44 -13.49 9.08 -16.51
N LEU A 45 -12.82 9.14 -17.66
CA LEU A 45 -11.71 8.26 -17.99
C LEU A 45 -10.53 8.47 -17.03
N SER A 46 -10.20 9.74 -16.73
CA SER A 46 -9.11 10.08 -15.82
C SER A 46 -9.36 9.60 -14.39
N LEU A 47 -10.60 9.67 -13.89
CA LEU A 47 -10.98 9.14 -12.58
C LEU A 47 -10.87 7.61 -12.53
N ILE A 48 -11.28 6.91 -13.59
CA ILE A 48 -11.16 5.45 -13.69
C ILE A 48 -9.68 5.04 -13.69
N LEU A 49 -8.87 5.69 -14.52
CA LEU A 49 -7.42 5.44 -14.61
C LEU A 49 -6.70 5.77 -13.30
N ALA A 50 -7.03 6.89 -12.65
CA ALA A 50 -6.48 7.25 -11.34
C ALA A 50 -6.84 6.22 -10.27
N SER A 51 -8.06 5.68 -10.31
CA SER A 51 -8.48 4.59 -9.42
C SER A 51 -7.72 3.30 -9.69
N GLY A 52 -7.50 2.96 -10.96
CA GLY A 52 -6.66 1.82 -11.36
C GLY A 52 -5.22 1.96 -10.89
N LEU A 53 -4.62 3.14 -11.05
CA LEU A 53 -3.30 3.47 -10.51
C LEU A 53 -3.27 3.35 -8.98
N GLY A 54 -4.34 3.73 -8.29
CA GLY A 54 -4.47 3.53 -6.84
C GLY A 54 -4.38 2.06 -6.44
N VAL A 55 -5.01 1.14 -7.21
CA VAL A 55 -4.89 -0.30 -6.97
C VAL A 55 -3.46 -0.79 -7.21
N ILE A 56 -2.82 -0.36 -8.29
CA ILE A 56 -1.42 -0.71 -8.59
C ILE A 56 -0.49 -0.18 -7.48
N ALA A 57 -0.67 1.07 -7.06
CA ALA A 57 0.10 1.67 -5.98
C ALA A 57 -0.08 0.92 -4.66
N MET A 58 -1.28 0.40 -4.37
CA MET A 58 -1.50 -0.46 -3.21
C MET A 58 -0.73 -1.78 -3.32
N ILE A 59 -0.72 -2.41 -4.50
CA ILE A 59 0.04 -3.65 -4.74
C ILE A 59 1.54 -3.42 -4.55
N VAL A 60 2.07 -2.34 -5.12
CA VAL A 60 3.48 -1.95 -4.96
C VAL A 60 3.80 -1.65 -3.50
N HIS A 61 2.93 -0.94 -2.79
CA HIS A 61 3.10 -0.61 -1.36
C HIS A 61 3.19 -1.86 -0.48
N GLU A 62 2.21 -2.76 -0.58
CA GLU A 62 2.21 -4.01 0.19
C GLU A 62 3.35 -4.93 -0.26
N GLY A 63 3.70 -4.93 -1.55
CA GLY A 63 4.88 -5.61 -2.07
C GLY A 63 6.19 -5.09 -1.47
N GLY A 64 6.28 -3.79 -1.20
CA GLY A 64 7.39 -3.18 -0.48
C GLY A 64 7.49 -3.70 0.96
N HIS A 65 6.37 -3.76 1.69
CA HIS A 65 6.34 -4.37 3.03
C HIS A 65 6.78 -5.85 3.01
N TYR A 66 6.33 -6.61 2.01
CA TYR A 66 6.79 -7.98 1.80
C TYR A 66 8.31 -8.04 1.59
N LEU A 67 8.87 -7.18 0.73
CA LEU A 67 10.30 -7.14 0.48
C LEU A 67 11.08 -6.76 1.74
N GLY A 68 10.61 -5.78 2.51
CA GLY A 68 11.20 -5.40 3.80
C GLY A 68 11.23 -6.56 4.79
N ALA A 69 10.16 -7.34 4.87
CA ALA A 69 10.12 -8.55 5.70
C ALA A 69 11.16 -9.60 5.21
N ARG A 70 11.26 -9.81 3.89
CA ARG A 70 12.20 -10.78 3.30
C ARG A 70 13.66 -10.39 3.49
N LEU A 71 14.00 -9.11 3.36
CA LEU A 71 15.37 -8.59 3.58
C LEU A 71 15.87 -8.89 5.00
N HIS A 72 14.98 -8.90 6.00
CA HIS A 72 15.30 -9.24 7.39
C HIS A 72 15.02 -10.69 7.77
N ARG A 73 14.86 -11.58 6.78
CA ARG A 73 14.58 -13.02 6.98
C ARG A 73 13.34 -13.29 7.82
N MET A 74 12.38 -12.36 7.83
CA MET A 74 11.09 -12.56 8.49
C MET A 74 10.21 -13.47 7.62
N PRO A 75 9.66 -14.56 8.16
CA PRO A 75 8.71 -15.38 7.42
C PRO A 75 7.38 -14.63 7.29
N VAL A 76 7.03 -14.28 6.06
CA VAL A 76 5.71 -13.74 5.72
C VAL A 76 4.70 -14.87 5.78
N LEU A 77 3.65 -14.70 6.58
CA LEU A 77 2.60 -15.69 6.80
C LEU A 77 1.42 -15.45 5.85
N MET A 78 1.10 -14.17 5.66
CA MET A 78 -0.08 -13.76 4.90
C MET A 78 0.16 -12.37 4.32
N MET A 79 -0.29 -12.16 3.09
CA MET A 79 -0.43 -10.85 2.49
C MET A 79 -1.84 -10.70 1.94
N ARG A 80 -2.34 -9.48 1.91
CA ARG A 80 -3.65 -9.19 1.35
C ARG A 80 -3.61 -7.91 0.53
N PHE A 81 -4.29 -7.97 -0.62
CA PHE A 81 -4.52 -6.83 -1.50
C PHE A 81 -6.02 -6.74 -1.74
N ALA A 82 -6.66 -5.71 -1.17
CA ALA A 82 -8.11 -5.51 -1.26
C ALA A 82 -8.93 -6.77 -0.89
N ALA A 83 -9.46 -7.49 -1.89
CA ALA A 83 -10.27 -8.71 -1.71
C ALA A 83 -9.49 -10.02 -1.90
N VAL A 84 -8.23 -9.95 -2.30
CA VAL A 84 -7.35 -11.11 -2.53
C VAL A 84 -6.44 -11.30 -1.33
N GLU A 85 -6.53 -12.47 -0.71
CA GLU A 85 -5.64 -12.89 0.37
C GLU A 85 -4.70 -13.97 -0.17
N VAL A 86 -3.41 -13.82 0.08
CA VAL A 86 -2.37 -14.77 -0.31
C VAL A 86 -1.66 -15.24 0.95
N GLN A 87 -1.83 -16.53 1.25
CA GLN A 87 -1.15 -17.17 2.37
C GLN A 87 0.11 -17.86 1.86
N VAL A 88 1.25 -17.43 2.40
CA VAL A 88 2.56 -18.00 2.04
C VAL A 88 2.84 -19.14 3.03
N ARG A 89 2.76 -20.39 2.56
CA ARG A 89 3.17 -21.57 3.34
C ARG A 89 4.58 -21.98 2.92
N ARG A 90 5.28 -22.75 3.76
CA ARG A 90 6.69 -23.18 3.53
C ARG A 90 6.95 -23.81 2.15
N ARG A 91 5.97 -24.46 1.52
CA ARG A 91 6.09 -25.10 0.20
C ARG A 91 5.05 -24.67 -0.84
N ASN A 92 3.94 -24.07 -0.43
CA ASN A 92 2.81 -23.77 -1.32
C ASN A 92 2.28 -22.36 -1.06
N TRP A 93 1.73 -21.75 -2.11
CA TRP A 93 1.02 -20.49 -2.03
C TRP A 93 -0.48 -20.80 -2.10
N ARG A 94 -1.27 -20.27 -1.17
CA ARG A 94 -2.72 -20.39 -1.22
C ARG A 94 -3.31 -19.01 -1.46
N ILE A 95 -3.88 -18.82 -2.64
CA ILE A 95 -4.62 -17.61 -3.00
C ILE A 95 -6.09 -17.86 -2.66
N ARG A 96 -6.71 -16.94 -1.96
CA ARG A 96 -8.12 -17.02 -1.58
C ARG A 96 -8.80 -15.68 -1.86
N TRP A 97 -9.94 -15.75 -2.54
CA TRP A 97 -10.87 -14.63 -2.58
C TRP A 97 -11.55 -14.51 -1.21
N SER A 98 -11.28 -13.41 -0.52
CA SER A 98 -11.70 -13.16 0.86
C SER A 98 -12.26 -11.74 0.95
N PRO A 99 -13.41 -11.44 0.31
CA PRO A 99 -14.00 -10.09 0.33
C PRO A 99 -14.29 -9.68 1.77
N GLN A 100 -13.90 -8.45 2.13
CA GLN A 100 -14.02 -7.97 3.51
C GLN A 100 -15.50 -7.79 3.88
N VAL A 101 -15.90 -8.28 5.05
CA VAL A 101 -17.19 -7.95 5.64
C VAL A 101 -17.18 -6.46 5.99
N LYS A 102 -18.27 -5.75 5.67
CA LYS A 102 -18.49 -4.28 5.64
C LYS A 102 -17.87 -3.44 6.77
N ASP A 103 -17.51 -4.04 7.90
CA ASP A 103 -16.95 -3.38 9.09
C ASP A 103 -15.41 -3.40 9.19
N ARG A 104 -14.72 -4.24 8.41
CA ARG A 104 -13.26 -4.22 8.34
C ARG A 104 -12.87 -3.39 7.12
N ARG A 105 -12.36 -2.18 7.38
CA ARG A 105 -12.01 -1.20 6.35
C ARG A 105 -10.95 -1.77 5.41
N LEU A 106 -11.14 -1.47 4.13
CA LEU A 106 -10.23 -1.75 3.03
C LEU A 106 -8.81 -1.35 3.42
N GLY A 107 -7.95 -2.34 3.54
CA GLY A 107 -6.54 -2.18 3.81
C GLY A 107 -5.82 -3.40 3.30
N GLY A 108 -4.83 -3.19 2.44
CA GLY A 108 -3.79 -4.18 2.26
C GLY A 108 -3.08 -4.40 3.60
N TYR A 109 -2.55 -5.61 3.80
CA TYR A 109 -1.67 -5.84 4.92
C TYR A 109 -0.70 -6.97 4.61
N VAL A 110 0.48 -6.87 5.20
CA VAL A 110 1.46 -7.96 5.25
C VAL A 110 1.66 -8.36 6.70
N MET A 111 1.40 -9.64 6.98
CA MET A 111 1.65 -10.24 8.28
C MET A 111 2.90 -11.11 8.20
N ALA A 112 3.93 -10.71 8.94
CA ALA A 112 5.21 -11.42 9.04
C ALA A 112 5.54 -11.70 10.50
N ALA A 113 6.16 -12.85 10.78
CA ALA A 113 6.68 -13.13 12.11
C ALA A 113 8.05 -12.47 12.28
N ALA A 114 8.29 -11.85 13.44
CA ALA A 114 9.60 -11.27 13.75
C ALA A 114 10.67 -12.37 13.79
N ASN A 115 11.85 -12.06 13.26
CA ASN A 115 13.00 -12.94 13.44
C ASN A 115 13.65 -12.60 14.78
N LEU A 116 13.64 -13.54 15.72
CA LEU A 116 14.15 -13.35 17.09
C LEU A 116 15.67 -13.15 17.15
N GLU A 117 16.39 -13.49 16.07
CA GLU A 117 17.85 -13.35 15.99
C GLU A 117 18.32 -11.91 15.69
N LEU A 118 17.45 -11.01 15.22
CA LEU A 118 17.82 -9.60 14.99
C LEU A 118 16.98 -8.65 15.85
N PRO A 119 17.46 -7.40 16.07
CA PRO A 119 16.75 -6.42 16.86
C PRO A 119 15.34 -6.13 16.29
N PRO A 120 14.27 -6.33 17.07
CA PRO A 120 12.90 -6.21 16.57
C PRO A 120 12.56 -4.80 16.08
N ARG A 121 13.17 -3.77 16.68
CA ARG A 121 12.97 -2.37 16.26
C ARG A 121 13.47 -2.11 14.84
N GLN A 122 14.64 -2.62 14.48
CA GLN A 122 15.23 -2.40 13.17
C GLN A 122 14.41 -3.11 12.09
N GLN A 123 14.05 -4.38 12.32
CA GLN A 123 13.20 -5.14 11.41
C GLN A 123 11.85 -4.45 11.19
N MET A 124 11.20 -4.00 12.27
CA MET A 124 9.91 -3.31 12.18
C MET A 124 10.02 -1.98 11.41
N LEU A 125 11.09 -1.21 11.64
CA LEU A 125 11.33 0.04 10.94
C LEU A 125 11.47 -0.20 9.42
N TRP A 126 12.27 -1.19 9.03
CA TRP A 126 12.45 -1.56 7.63
C TRP A 126 11.16 -2.08 7.00
N VAL A 127 10.42 -2.94 7.69
CA VAL A 127 9.12 -3.41 7.19
C VAL A 127 8.19 -2.23 6.94
N VAL A 128 8.01 -1.32 7.90
CA VAL A 128 7.11 -0.16 7.77
C VAL A 128 7.59 0.81 6.68
N LEU A 129 8.89 1.02 6.55
CA LEU A 129 9.45 2.00 5.61
C LEU A 129 9.43 1.51 4.15
N MET A 130 9.60 0.20 3.94
CA MET A 130 9.76 -0.36 2.58
C MET A 130 8.50 -0.23 1.72
N GLY A 131 7.30 -0.18 2.30
CA GLY A 131 6.06 0.04 1.55
C GLY A 131 6.03 1.42 0.88
N PRO A 132 6.14 2.53 1.64
CA PRO A 132 6.29 3.88 1.08
C PRO A 132 7.48 4.02 0.11
N MET A 133 8.65 3.44 0.44
CA MET A 133 9.82 3.50 -0.43
C MET A 133 9.59 2.82 -1.78
N ALA A 134 8.89 1.68 -1.82
CA ALA A 134 8.57 1.00 -3.07
C ALA A 134 7.73 1.90 -3.99
N ASN A 135 6.73 2.59 -3.45
CA ASN A 135 5.91 3.53 -4.23
C ASN A 135 6.74 4.71 -4.75
N LEU A 136 7.66 5.25 -3.93
CA LEU A 136 8.54 6.34 -4.36
C LEU A 136 9.47 5.90 -5.48
N LEU A 137 10.10 4.72 -5.37
CA LEU A 137 10.99 4.19 -6.40
C LEU A 137 10.26 3.93 -7.72
N VAL A 138 9.08 3.31 -7.67
CA VAL A 138 8.27 3.07 -8.88
C VAL A 138 7.79 4.39 -9.48
N GLY A 139 7.36 5.35 -8.66
CA GLY A 139 7.00 6.69 -9.13
C GLY A 139 8.16 7.41 -9.81
N LEU A 140 9.35 7.40 -9.21
CA LEU A 140 10.57 8.00 -9.79
C LEU A 140 11.00 7.30 -11.08
N ALA A 141 10.94 5.96 -11.14
CA ALA A 141 11.24 5.22 -12.36
C ALA A 141 10.25 5.52 -13.49
N SER A 142 8.96 5.68 -13.14
CA SER A 142 7.90 6.01 -14.11
C SER A 142 8.06 7.43 -14.64
N TRP A 143 8.43 8.38 -13.77
CA TRP A 143 8.71 9.76 -14.14
C TRP A 143 10.02 9.89 -14.95
N GLY A 144 11.08 9.20 -14.52
CA GLY A 144 12.37 9.18 -15.21
C GLY A 144 12.29 8.52 -16.58
N GLY A 145 11.51 7.44 -16.73
CA GLY A 145 11.19 6.86 -18.03
C GLY A 145 10.40 7.80 -18.94
N TRP A 146 9.63 8.73 -18.37
CA TRP A 146 8.90 9.77 -19.10
C TRP A 146 9.80 10.90 -19.61
N LEU A 147 10.96 11.14 -18.99
CA LEU A 147 11.92 12.16 -19.43
C LEU A 147 12.88 11.67 -20.52
N VAL A 148 12.95 10.36 -20.74
CA VAL A 148 13.84 9.72 -21.73
C VAL A 148 13.12 9.48 -23.07
N HIS A 149 11.81 9.73 -23.14
CA HIS A 149 10.98 9.67 -24.34
C HIS A 149 10.43 11.05 -24.71
#